data_AF-A0A2P5DWQ2-F1
#
_entry.id   AF-A0A2P5DWQ2-F1
#
_cell.length_a   1.000
_cell.length_b   1.000
_cell.length_c   1.000
_cell.angle_alpha   90.00
_cell.angle_beta   90.00
_cell.angle_gamma   90.00
#
_symmetry.space_group_name_H-M   'P 1'
#
loop_
_entity.id
_entity.type
_entity.pdbx_description
1 polymer ?
#
loop_
_entity_poly.entity_id
_entity_poly.type
_entity_poly.pdbx_seq_one_letter_code
_entity_poly.pdbx_strand_id
1 'polypeptide(L)'
;MVTEANVEQLKVVANLTKCCLRVKGEERPTMKEVASELGLKHKGMHPWGQLDGHDLNSEEIEYLLKPSDPNNQGKDIHGDTSCSNTTS
;
A
#
# COMPACT_ATOMS: atom_id res chain seq x y z
N MET A 1 -29.22 -8.90 -5.90
CA MET A 1 -29.70 -9.36 -4.59
C MET A 1 -28.50 -9.60 -3.70
N VAL A 2 -28.54 -9.14 -2.45
CA VAL A 2 -27.53 -9.49 -1.46
C VAL A 2 -27.86 -10.89 -0.95
N THR A 3 -26.92 -11.82 -1.09
CA THR A 3 -27.06 -13.18 -0.52
C THR A 3 -26.49 -13.20 0.89
N GLU A 4 -26.86 -14.18 1.70
CA GLU A 4 -26.28 -14.36 3.04
C GLU A 4 -24.75 -14.47 3.00
N ALA A 5 -24.20 -15.13 1.97
CA ALA A 5 -22.76 -15.18 1.74
C ALA A 5 -22.14 -13.79 1.48
N ASN A 6 -22.82 -12.92 0.73
CA ASN A 6 -22.38 -11.54 0.52
C ASN A 6 -22.43 -10.73 1.84
N VAL A 7 -23.41 -10.99 2.71
CA VAL A 7 -23.51 -10.32 4.02
C VAL A 7 -22.34 -10.71 4.92
N GLU A 8 -21.99 -12.01 4.98
CA GLU A 8 -20.87 -12.47 5.80
C GLU A 8 -19.52 -11.90 5.33
N GLN A 9 -19.29 -11.84 4.02
CA GLN A 9 -18.10 -11.16 3.48
C GLN A 9 -18.05 -9.68 3.85
N LEU A 10 -19.19 -8.98 3.77
CA LEU A 10 -19.25 -7.57 4.13
C LEU A 10 -19.01 -7.34 5.63
N LYS A 11 -19.48 -8.25 6.50
CA LYS A 11 -19.20 -8.21 7.94
C LYS A 11 -17.70 -8.35 8.23
N VAL A 12 -17.02 -9.27 7.54
CA VAL A 12 -15.56 -9.44 7.67
C VAL A 12 -14.84 -8.14 7.30
N VAL A 13 -15.15 -7.57 6.13
CA VAL A 13 -14.54 -6.31 5.68
C VAL A 13 -14.82 -5.17 6.65
N ALA A 14 -16.07 -5.00 7.10
CA ALA A 14 -16.45 -3.94 8.04
C ALA A 14 -15.72 -4.04 9.38
N ASN A 15 -15.61 -5.26 9.92
CA ASN A 15 -14.86 -5.50 11.16
C ASN A 15 -13.37 -5.22 10.98
N LEU A 16 -12.79 -5.62 9.86
CA LEU A 16 -11.39 -5.33 9.55
C LEU A 16 -11.13 -3.83 9.40
N THR A 17 -12.01 -3.10 8.69
CA THR A 17 -11.93 -1.64 8.57
C THR A 17 -11.97 -0.96 9.95
N LYS A 18 -12.89 -1.41 10.84
CA LYS A 18 -12.96 -0.90 12.21
C LYS A 18 -11.63 -1.07 12.96
N CYS A 19 -10.99 -2.23 12.80
CA CYS A 19 -9.68 -2.51 13.39
C CYS A 19 -8.56 -1.62 12.81
N CYS A 20 -8.55 -1.39 11.49
CA CYS A 20 -7.55 -0.55 10.83
C CYS A 20 -7.66 0.93 11.21
N LEU A 21 -8.87 1.40 11.53
CA LEU A 21 -9.15 2.80 11.88
C LEU A 21 -8.90 3.14 13.37
N ARG A 22 -8.31 2.23 14.16
CA ARG A 22 -7.95 2.52 15.55
C ARG A 22 -7.00 3.72 15.65
N VAL A 23 -7.22 4.56 16.67
CA VAL A 23 -6.41 5.78 16.88
C VAL A 23 -4.97 5.42 17.23
N LYS A 24 -4.80 4.44 18.10
CA LYS A 24 -3.49 3.90 18.48
C LYS A 24 -2.95 3.01 17.36
N GLY A 25 -1.75 3.34 16.90
CA GLY A 25 -1.09 2.61 15.82
C GLY A 25 -0.74 1.18 16.24
N GLU A 26 -0.36 0.96 17.50
CA GLU A 26 0.05 -0.37 17.99
C GLU A 26 -1.11 -1.37 18.01
N GLU A 27 -2.34 -0.87 18.13
CA GLU A 27 -3.51 -1.72 18.10
C GLU A 27 -3.88 -2.12 16.67
N ARG A 28 -3.45 -1.40 15.63
CA ARG A 28 -3.84 -1.70 14.23
C ARG A 28 -3.28 -3.06 13.80
N PRO A 29 -4.02 -3.83 12.98
CA PRO A 29 -3.52 -5.10 12.47
C PRO A 29 -2.32 -4.88 11.55
N THR A 30 -1.43 -5.85 11.51
CA THR A 30 -0.34 -5.91 10.52
C THR A 30 -0.90 -6.17 9.13
N MET A 31 -0.20 -5.73 8.08
CA MET A 31 -0.62 -6.03 6.70
C MET A 31 -0.68 -7.53 6.40
N LYS A 32 0.11 -8.34 7.10
CA LYS A 32 0.03 -9.81 7.02
C LYS A 32 -1.31 -10.32 7.51
N GLU A 33 -1.80 -9.81 8.63
CA GLU A 33 -3.11 -10.16 9.19
C GLU A 33 -4.24 -9.65 8.29
N VAL A 34 -4.16 -8.41 7.82
CA VAL A 34 -5.11 -7.82 6.86
C VAL A 34 -5.23 -8.68 5.59
N ALA A 35 -4.10 -9.08 5.00
CA ALA A 35 -4.08 -9.91 3.80
C ALA A 35 -4.64 -11.33 4.06
N SER A 36 -4.40 -11.87 5.25
CA SER A 36 -4.90 -13.20 5.66
C SER A 36 -6.42 -13.17 5.88
N GLU A 37 -6.93 -12.13 6.53
CA GLU A 37 -8.36 -11.94 6.82
C GLU A 37 -9.17 -11.64 5.55
N LEU A 38 -8.64 -10.79 4.66
CA LEU A 38 -9.28 -10.50 3.38
C LEU A 38 -9.20 -11.67 2.40
N GLY A 39 -8.32 -12.64 2.67
CA GLY A 39 -8.32 -13.92 1.97
C GLY A 39 -8.54 -13.80 0.47
N LEU A 40 -7.88 -12.84 -0.19
CA LEU A 40 -7.88 -12.69 -1.64
C LEU A 40 -6.99 -13.80 -2.23
N LYS A 41 -7.41 -15.06 -2.02
CA LYS A 41 -6.88 -16.25 -2.70
C LYS A 41 -7.34 -16.31 -4.15
N HIS A 42 -7.72 -15.19 -4.75
CA HIS A 42 -7.74 -15.05 -6.20
C HIS A 42 -6.35 -14.62 -6.67
N LYS A 43 -5.38 -15.50 -6.45
CA LYS A 43 -4.16 -15.49 -7.27
C LYS A 43 -4.63 -15.81 -8.69
N GLY A 44 -4.84 -14.77 -9.50
CA GLY A 44 -5.22 -14.91 -10.92
C GLY A 44 -6.61 -14.41 -11.36
N MET A 45 -7.37 -13.62 -10.58
CA MET A 45 -8.65 -13.04 -11.10
C MET A 45 -8.72 -11.52 -11.13
N HIS A 46 -7.64 -10.80 -10.84
CA HIS A 46 -7.56 -9.38 -11.20
C HIS A 46 -6.55 -9.21 -12.34
N PRO A 47 -6.77 -8.29 -13.29
CA PRO A 47 -5.83 -8.00 -14.36
C PRO A 47 -4.41 -7.69 -13.84
N TRP A 48 -4.27 -7.13 -12.63
CA TRP A 48 -2.95 -6.86 -12.03
C TRP A 48 -2.30 -8.08 -11.34
N GLY A 49 -2.98 -9.22 -11.28
CA GLY A 49 -2.49 -10.47 -10.67
C GLY A 49 -2.13 -11.54 -11.68
N GLN A 50 -2.17 -11.20 -12.96
CA GLN A 50 -1.55 -11.94 -14.06
C GLN A 50 -0.18 -11.32 -14.36
N LEU A 51 0.60 -10.99 -13.33
CA LEU A 51 2.01 -10.58 -13.48
C LEU A 51 2.92 -11.77 -13.17
N ASP A 52 2.54 -12.92 -13.69
CA ASP A 52 3.34 -14.14 -13.64
C ASP A 52 4.27 -14.22 -14.88
N GLY A 53 4.22 -13.24 -15.78
CA GLY A 53 5.05 -13.26 -16.99
C GLY A 53 4.77 -12.20 -18.07
N HIS A 54 4.54 -10.93 -17.73
CA HIS A 54 4.59 -9.85 -18.74
C HIS A 54 5.13 -8.53 -18.16
N ASP A 55 6.39 -8.25 -18.48
CA ASP A 55 7.08 -6.95 -18.50
C ASP A 55 6.69 -5.93 -17.43
N LEU A 56 7.15 -6.16 -16.20
CA LEU A 56 7.76 -5.04 -15.50
C LEU A 56 9.07 -4.78 -16.24
N ASN A 57 9.16 -3.67 -16.96
CA ASN A 57 10.41 -3.29 -17.60
C ASN A 57 11.53 -3.36 -16.56
N SER A 58 12.57 -4.17 -16.80
CA SER A 58 13.63 -4.46 -15.83
C SER A 58 14.24 -3.18 -15.25
N GLU A 59 14.24 -2.10 -16.04
CA GLU A 59 14.73 -0.80 -15.63
C GLU A 59 13.85 -0.14 -14.53
N GLU A 60 12.52 -0.22 -14.60
CA GLU A 60 11.65 0.44 -13.60
C GLU A 60 11.80 -0.19 -12.20
N ILE A 61 12.00 -1.51 -12.14
CA ILE A 61 12.19 -2.22 -10.87
C ILE A 61 13.57 -1.90 -10.28
N GLU A 62 14.60 -1.76 -11.12
CA GLU A 62 15.95 -1.42 -10.68
C GLU A 62 16.00 -0.05 -10.00
N TYR A 63 15.31 0.97 -10.53
CA TYR A 63 15.25 2.30 -9.91
C TYR A 63 14.54 2.31 -8.56
N LEU A 64 13.49 1.50 -8.39
CA LEU A 64 12.68 1.46 -7.16
C LEU A 64 13.30 0.63 -6.04
N LEU A 65 14.09 -0.38 -6.39
CA LEU A 65 14.72 -1.30 -5.43
C LEU A 65 16.21 -0.99 -5.17
N LYS A 66 16.81 -0.01 -5.86
CA LYS A 66 18.20 0.34 -5.64
C LYS A 66 18.39 0.84 -4.20
N PRO A 67 19.22 0.17 -3.40
CA PRO A 67 19.63 0.70 -2.10
C PRO A 67 20.25 2.07 -2.35
N SER A 68 19.81 3.10 -1.62
CA SER A 68 20.48 4.40 -1.70
C SER A 68 21.92 4.22 -1.22
N ASP A 69 22.90 4.45 -2.10
CA ASP A 69 24.31 4.34 -1.77
C ASP A 69 24.62 5.27 -0.58
N PRO A 70 25.05 4.76 0.59
CA PRO A 70 25.32 5.60 1.76
C PRO A 70 26.55 6.49 1.60
N ASN A 71 27.26 6.40 0.46
CA ASN A 71 28.46 7.16 0.15
C ASN A 71 28.28 8.18 -0.99
N ASN A 72 27.05 8.32 -1.53
CA ASN A 72 26.72 9.49 -2.34
C ASN A 72 26.45 10.63 -1.36
N GLN A 73 27.47 11.45 -1.07
CA GLN A 73 27.25 12.74 -0.44
C GLN A 73 26.18 13.44 -1.27
N GLY A 74 24.98 13.57 -0.69
CA GLY A 74 23.90 14.32 -1.29
C GLY A 74 24.49 15.65 -1.73
N LYS A 75 24.38 15.97 -3.01
CA LYS A 75 24.42 17.39 -3.35
C LYS A 75 23.22 17.94 -2.61
N ASP A 76 23.50 18.64 -1.51
CA ASP A 76 22.51 19.42 -0.80
C ASP A 76 21.93 20.36 -1.85
N ILE A 77 20.82 19.96 -2.46
CA ILE A 77 19.93 20.96 -3.01
C ILE A 77 19.45 21.64 -1.75
N HIS A 78 20.07 22.78 -1.46
CA HIS A 78 19.56 23.78 -0.56
C HIS A 78 18.18 24.16 -1.11
N GLY A 79 17.21 23.33 -0.77
CA GLY A 79 15.81 23.61 -0.96
C GLY A 79 15.49 24.67 0.05
N ASP A 80 15.88 25.91 -0.25
CA ASP A 80 15.17 27.07 0.21
C ASP A 80 13.76 26.97 -0.37
N THR A 81 12.96 26.09 0.23
CA THR A 81 11.52 26.20 0.17
C THR A 81 11.21 27.40 1.03
N SER A 82 11.36 28.59 0.43
CA SER A 82 10.79 29.80 0.98
C SER A 82 9.28 29.58 0.99
N CYS A 83 8.75 29.20 2.16
CA CYS A 83 7.32 29.20 2.41
C CYS A 83 6.85 30.65 2.32
N SER A 84 6.44 31.10 1.13
CA SER A 84 5.75 32.36 0.96
C SER A 84 4.30 32.16 1.36
N ASN A 85 3.99 32.35 2.64
CA ASN A 85 2.62 32.64 3.06
C ASN A 85 2.27 34.06 2.60
N THR A 86 1.59 34.17 1.45
CA THR A 86 0.96 35.43 1.05
C THR A 86 -0.44 35.47 1.67
N THR A 87 -0.56 36.30 2.71
CA THR A 87 -1.84 36.79 3.21
C THR A 87 -2.30 37.90 2.27
N SER A 88 -3.49 37.77 1.68
CA SER A 88 -4.30 38.88 1.16
C SER A 88 -5.76 38.47 1.19
#